data_AF-A0ABD2MQA8-F1
#
_entry.id   AF-A0ABD2MQA8-F1
#
_cell.length_a   1.000
_cell.length_b   1.000
_cell.length_c   1.000
_cell.angle_alpha   90.00
_cell.angle_beta   90.00
_cell.angle_gamma   90.00
#
_symmetry.space_group_name_H-M   'P 1'
#
loop_
_entity.id
_entity.type
_entity.pdbx_description
1 polymer ?
#
loop_
_entity_poly.entity_id
_entity_poly.type
_entity_poly.pdbx_seq_one_letter_code
_entity_poly.pdbx_strand_id
1 'polypeptide(L)'
;MIQLGAKEGQWIFLANCHLSLSWMPRLDKLVENLQTGKVHNKFRLWLSSSPNPEFPISILQAGIKMTTEPPKGLKANLKRLYNIITEDQFSVCEAREKYKKLLFSLCFFHAILLERKKFQQLGWNVIYSFNDSDFE
;
A
#
# COMPACT_ATOMS: atom_id res chain seq x y z
N MET A 1 6.33 15.71 -17.96
CA MET A 1 5.26 15.54 -16.94
C MET A 1 5.53 16.31 -15.66
N ILE A 2 6.60 16.03 -14.91
CA ILE A 2 6.84 16.67 -13.60
C ILE A 2 6.88 18.21 -13.66
N GLN A 3 7.67 18.77 -14.57
CA GLN A 3 7.77 20.22 -14.74
C GLN A 3 6.46 20.88 -15.19
N LEU A 4 5.67 20.17 -16.01
CA LEU A 4 4.37 20.67 -16.47
C LEU A 4 3.38 20.69 -15.30
N GLY A 5 3.28 19.58 -14.56
CA GLY A 5 2.44 19.50 -13.37
C GLY A 5 2.85 20.50 -12.29
N ALA A 6 4.15 20.79 -12.14
CA ALA A 6 4.64 21.82 -11.23
C ALA A 6 4.19 23.24 -11.61
N LYS A 7 4.02 23.52 -12.91
CA LYS A 7 3.48 24.79 -13.41
C LYS A 7 1.95 24.86 -13.29
N GLU A 8 1.27 23.76 -13.60
CA GLU A 8 -0.21 23.69 -13.64
C GLU A 8 -0.85 23.33 -12.29
N GLY A 9 -0.06 22.91 -11.30
CA GLY A 9 -0.56 22.52 -9.99
C GLY A 9 -1.13 21.11 -9.89
N GLN A 10 -0.73 20.20 -10.79
CA GLN A 10 -1.23 18.82 -10.84
C GLN A 10 -0.62 17.94 -9.75
N TRP A 11 -1.25 16.79 -9.51
CA TRP A 11 -0.73 15.76 -8.63
C TRP A 11 -0.05 14.70 -9.47
N ILE A 12 1.19 14.37 -9.13
CA ILE A 12 1.97 13.36 -9.84
C ILE A 12 2.33 12.27 -8.86
N PHE A 13 1.99 11.04 -9.20
CA PHE A 13 2.34 9.85 -8.45
C PHE A 13 3.30 8.98 -9.25
N LEU A 14 4.49 8.76 -8.68
CA LEU A 14 5.50 7.85 -9.21
C LEU A 14 5.44 6.56 -8.41
N ALA A 15 4.88 5.51 -9.03
CA ALA A 15 4.76 4.22 -8.39
C ALA A 15 6.04 3.38 -8.56
N ASN A 16 6.36 2.56 -7.55
CA ASN A 16 7.38 1.52 -7.60
C ASN A 16 8.80 2.03 -7.97
N CYS A 17 9.24 3.15 -7.39
CA CYS A 17 10.51 3.78 -7.73
C CYS A 17 11.74 2.87 -7.54
N HIS A 18 11.71 1.93 -6.58
CA HIS A 18 12.73 0.88 -6.41
C HIS A 18 12.97 0.00 -7.65
N LEU A 19 12.05 -0.03 -8.63
CA LEU A 19 12.25 -0.75 -9.89
C LEU A 19 13.03 0.07 -10.94
N SER A 20 13.29 1.35 -10.68
CA SER A 20 13.95 2.27 -11.62
C SER A 20 15.04 3.11 -10.93
N LEU A 21 15.90 2.45 -10.15
CA LEU A 21 16.97 3.10 -9.37
C LEU A 21 17.93 3.91 -10.25
N SER A 22 18.22 3.43 -11.46
CA SER A 22 19.09 4.14 -12.42
C SER A 22 18.56 5.51 -12.84
N TRP A 23 17.25 5.75 -12.76
CA TRP A 23 16.64 7.04 -13.08
C TRP A 23 16.55 7.99 -11.88
N MET A 24 16.65 7.46 -10.66
CA MET A 24 16.48 8.22 -9.43
C MET A 24 17.45 9.41 -9.26
N PRO A 25 18.74 9.35 -9.68
CA PRO A 25 19.62 10.52 -9.66
C PRO A 25 19.13 11.68 -10.55
N ARG A 26 18.38 11.35 -11.62
CA ARG A 26 17.76 12.34 -12.50
C ARG A 26 16.55 12.98 -11.86
N LEU A 27 15.77 12.19 -11.14
CA LEU A 27 14.65 12.69 -10.32
C LEU A 27 15.15 13.59 -9.19
N ASP A 28 16.26 13.26 -8.57
CA ASP A 28 16.86 14.04 -7.49
C ASP A 28 17.16 15.48 -7.92
N LYS A 29 17.87 15.62 -9.05
CA LYS A 29 18.10 16.93 -9.69
C LYS A 29 16.81 17.66 -10.02
N LEU A 30 15.74 16.96 -10.40
CA LEU A 30 14.44 17.59 -10.65
C LEU A 30 13.82 18.11 -9.35
N VAL A 31 13.92 17.37 -8.25
CA VAL A 31 13.41 17.78 -6.93
C VAL A 31 14.17 19.00 -6.41
N GLU A 32 15.50 19.03 -6.53
CA GLU A 32 16.32 20.21 -6.16
C GLU A 32 15.90 21.48 -6.93
N ASN A 33 15.65 21.34 -8.24
CA ASN A 33 15.15 22.45 -9.07
C ASN A 33 13.74 22.90 -8.68
N LEU A 34 12.88 21.98 -8.21
CA LEU A 34 11.54 22.32 -7.74
C LEU A 34 11.57 23.07 -6.39
N GLN A 35 12.56 22.81 -5.54
CA GLN A 35 12.70 23.51 -4.26
C GLN A 35 13.15 24.96 -4.42
N THR A 36 13.97 25.24 -5.42
CA THR A 36 14.50 26.58 -5.71
C THR A 36 13.62 27.38 -6.67
N GLY A 37 12.83 26.69 -7.50
CA GLY A 37 11.97 27.29 -8.51
C GLY A 37 10.59 27.74 -8.01
N LYS A 38 9.88 28.49 -8.87
CA LYS A 38 8.48 28.87 -8.63
C LYS A 38 7.56 27.68 -8.95
N VAL A 39 7.07 27.00 -7.91
CA VAL A 39 6.14 25.88 -8.01
C VAL A 39 4.72 26.33 -7.68
N HIS A 40 3.73 25.79 -8.38
CA HIS A 40 2.33 26.08 -8.12
C HIS A 40 1.87 25.51 -6.75
N ASN A 41 1.17 26.30 -5.93
CA ASN A 41 0.81 25.92 -4.54
C ASN A 41 0.01 24.60 -4.41
N LYS A 42 -0.76 24.24 -5.44
CA LYS A 42 -1.55 22.99 -5.47
C LYS A 42 -0.76 21.75 -5.91
N PHE A 43 0.46 21.92 -6.45
CA PHE A 43 1.28 20.82 -6.93
C PHE A 43 1.63 19.86 -5.78
N ARG A 44 1.55 18.55 -6.04
CA ARG A 44 2.03 17.51 -5.14
C ARG A 44 2.77 16.44 -5.92
N LEU A 45 3.96 16.08 -5.46
CA LEU A 45 4.73 14.95 -5.95
C LEU A 45 4.70 13.83 -4.91
N TRP A 46 4.17 12.69 -5.29
CA TRP A 46 4.09 11.48 -4.47
C TRP A 46 4.96 10.40 -5.08
N LEU A 47 5.65 9.66 -4.22
CA LEU A 47 6.48 8.52 -4.62
C LEU A 47 6.06 7.30 -3.79
N SER A 48 5.96 6.14 -4.42
CA SER A 48 5.91 4.86 -3.72
C SER A 48 7.16 4.04 -4.02
N SER A 49 7.75 3.47 -2.98
CA SER A 49 8.94 2.62 -3.13
C SER A 49 9.05 1.63 -1.99
N SER A 50 9.51 0.42 -2.29
CA SER A 50 10.09 -0.46 -1.28
C SER A 50 11.41 0.12 -0.80
N PRO A 51 11.82 -0.12 0.47
CA PRO A 51 13.13 0.28 0.97
C PRO A 51 14.24 -0.32 0.11
N ASN A 52 15.18 0.52 -0.33
CA ASN A 52 16.34 0.09 -1.11
C ASN A 52 17.55 0.98 -0.76
N PRO A 53 18.75 0.39 -0.53
CA PRO A 53 19.95 1.16 -0.14
C PRO A 53 20.44 2.13 -1.22
N GLU A 54 20.13 1.90 -2.50
CA GLU A 54 20.53 2.77 -3.61
C GLU A 54 19.55 3.93 -3.84
N PHE A 55 18.46 4.00 -3.07
CA PHE A 55 17.50 5.08 -3.20
C PHE A 55 18.12 6.41 -2.73
N PRO A 56 17.99 7.52 -3.49
CA PRO A 56 18.67 8.78 -3.15
C PRO A 56 18.27 9.33 -1.78
N ILE A 57 19.27 9.55 -0.94
CA ILE A 57 19.11 10.05 0.43
C ILE A 57 18.56 11.48 0.43
N SER A 58 18.98 12.31 -0.53
CA SER A 58 18.51 13.67 -0.80
C SER A 58 16.99 13.74 -0.93
N ILE A 59 16.39 12.88 -1.75
CA ILE A 59 14.92 12.78 -1.88
C ILE A 59 14.27 12.39 -0.55
N LEU A 60 14.87 11.46 0.20
CA LEU A 60 14.37 11.05 1.51
C LEU A 60 14.50 12.14 2.58
N GLN A 61 15.49 13.01 2.47
CA GLN A 61 15.69 14.15 3.39
C GLN A 61 14.72 15.30 3.05
N ALA A 62 14.49 15.54 1.76
CA ALA A 62 13.59 16.56 1.26
C ALA A 62 12.09 16.22 1.43
N GLY A 63 11.75 14.93 1.45
CA GLY A 63 10.38 14.44 1.44
C GLY A 63 9.80 14.06 2.81
N ILE A 64 8.48 14.07 2.89
CA ILE A 64 7.73 13.45 4.00
C ILE A 64 7.70 11.94 3.75
N LYS A 65 8.04 11.16 4.78
CA LYS A 65 8.09 9.69 4.72
C LYS A 65 6.90 9.12 5.49
N MET A 66 6.15 8.24 4.83
CA MET A 66 5.06 7.48 5.44
C MET A 66 5.28 6.01 5.15
N THR A 67 5.16 5.17 6.17
CA THR A 67 5.20 3.71 6.03
C THR A 67 3.78 3.16 6.09
N THR A 68 3.43 2.34 5.10
CA THR A 68 2.18 1.58 5.10
C THR A 68 2.49 0.16 5.53
N GLU A 69 2.16 -0.18 6.78
CA GLU A 69 2.28 -1.54 7.29
C GLU A 69 0.91 -2.23 7.29
N PRO A 70 0.84 -3.55 7.00
CA PRO A 70 -0.39 -4.29 7.16
C PRO A 70 -0.85 -4.29 8.63
N PRO A 71 -2.16 -4.37 8.90
CA PRO A 71 -2.67 -4.42 10.28
C PRO A 71 -2.10 -5.64 11.02
N LYS A 72 -1.67 -5.40 12.26
CA LYS A 72 -1.09 -6.44 13.12
C LYS A 72 -2.16 -7.00 14.05
N GLY A 73 -2.27 -8.32 14.09
CA GLY A 73 -3.16 -9.07 14.96
C GLY A 73 -4.45 -9.52 14.27
N LEU A 74 -4.98 -10.64 14.77
CA LEU A 74 -6.17 -11.29 14.23
C LEU A 74 -7.40 -10.37 14.23
N LYS A 75 -7.63 -9.64 15.33
CA LYS A 75 -8.76 -8.70 15.46
C LYS A 75 -8.69 -7.55 14.45
N ALA A 76 -7.49 -7.01 14.22
CA ALA A 76 -7.30 -5.91 13.27
C ALA A 76 -7.52 -6.40 11.82
N ASN A 77 -7.01 -7.59 11.49
CA ASN A 77 -7.26 -8.22 10.19
C ASN A 77 -8.75 -8.51 9.97
N LEU A 78 -9.45 -9.08 10.95
CA LEU A 78 -10.90 -9.29 10.88
C LEU A 78 -11.67 -7.99 10.65
N LYS A 79 -11.36 -6.94 11.41
CA LYS A 79 -12.04 -5.63 11.27
C LYS A 79 -11.80 -5.05 9.87
N ARG A 80 -10.59 -5.20 9.34
CA ARG A 80 -10.26 -4.78 7.97
C ARG A 80 -11.11 -5.52 6.94
N LEU A 81 -11.18 -6.85 7.00
CA LEU A 81 -11.97 -7.66 6.07
C LEU A 81 -13.46 -7.30 6.14
N TYR A 82 -14.00 -7.13 7.35
CA TYR A 82 -15.40 -6.72 7.55
C TYR A 82 -15.70 -5.31 7.03
N ASN A 83 -14.71 -4.41 7.00
CA ASN A 83 -14.88 -3.08 6.42
C ASN A 83 -14.85 -3.09 4.89
N ILE A 84 -14.28 -4.13 4.27
CA ILE A 84 -14.25 -4.30 2.80
C ILE A 84 -15.58 -4.87 2.31
N ILE A 85 -16.21 -5.75 3.11
CA ILE A 85 -17.47 -6.41 2.77
C ILE A 85 -18.63 -5.40 2.82
N THR A 86 -19.39 -5.28 1.74
CA THR A 86 -20.56 -4.38 1.66
C THR A 86 -21.82 -5.02 2.27
N GLU A 87 -22.81 -4.20 2.64
CA GLU A 87 -24.11 -4.70 3.13
C GLU A 87 -24.83 -5.59 2.12
N ASP A 88 -24.66 -5.30 0.83
CA ASP A 88 -25.18 -6.12 -0.26
C ASP A 88 -24.57 -7.53 -0.20
N GLN A 89 -23.24 -7.63 -0.06
CA GLN A 89 -22.55 -8.91 0.09
C GLN A 89 -23.05 -9.69 1.32
N PHE A 90 -23.33 -9.02 2.44
CA PHE A 90 -23.92 -9.65 3.63
C PHE A 90 -25.32 -10.23 3.43
N SER A 91 -26.04 -9.78 2.41
CA SER A 91 -27.45 -10.11 2.19
C SER A 91 -27.72 -10.88 0.89
N VAL A 92 -26.68 -11.25 0.13
CA VAL A 92 -26.76 -12.00 -1.14
C VAL A 92 -27.55 -13.31 -1.01
N CYS A 93 -27.40 -13.99 0.13
CA CYS A 93 -28.01 -15.31 0.33
C CYS A 93 -29.31 -15.22 1.15
N GLU A 94 -30.36 -15.90 0.68
CA GLU A 94 -31.63 -16.03 1.41
C GLU A 94 -31.44 -16.74 2.76
N ALA A 95 -30.53 -17.72 2.83
CA ALA A 95 -30.15 -18.40 4.07
C ALA A 95 -29.16 -17.56 4.92
N ARG A 96 -29.58 -16.34 5.28
CA ARG A 96 -28.75 -15.30 5.91
C ARG A 96 -27.95 -15.78 7.11
N GLU A 97 -28.55 -16.56 8.01
CA GLU A 97 -27.85 -17.04 9.21
C GLU A 97 -26.68 -17.98 8.90
N LYS A 98 -26.88 -18.91 7.96
CA LYS A 98 -25.84 -19.87 7.55
C LYS A 98 -24.74 -19.14 6.80
N TYR A 99 -25.11 -18.25 5.89
CA TYR A 99 -24.18 -17.45 5.11
C TYR A 99 -23.29 -16.56 6.00
N LYS A 100 -23.86 -15.82 6.96
CA LYS A 100 -23.09 -14.97 7.89
C LYS A 100 -22.08 -15.77 8.71
N LYS A 101 -22.43 -16.98 9.15
CA LYS A 101 -21.50 -17.88 9.86
C LYS A 101 -20.34 -18.31 8.97
N LEU A 102 -20.62 -18.72 7.73
CA LEU A 102 -19.58 -19.11 6.77
C LEU A 102 -18.68 -17.93 6.39
N LEU A 103 -19.26 -16.75 6.16
CA LEU A 103 -18.52 -15.53 5.86
C LEU A 103 -17.57 -15.15 7.01
N PHE A 104 -18.04 -15.22 8.26
CA PHE A 104 -17.18 -15.05 9.43
C PHE A 104 -16.06 -16.09 9.47
N SER A 105 -16.38 -17.37 9.26
CA SER A 105 -15.37 -18.44 9.22
C SER A 105 -14.32 -18.20 8.15
N LEU A 106 -14.71 -17.72 6.95
CA LEU A 106 -13.79 -17.38 5.87
C LEU A 106 -12.91 -16.19 6.23
N CYS A 107 -13.50 -15.10 6.75
CA CYS A 107 -12.73 -13.94 7.21
C CYS A 107 -11.73 -14.32 8.30
N PHE A 108 -12.16 -15.16 9.25
CA PHE A 108 -11.33 -15.63 10.35
C PHE A 108 -10.18 -16.51 9.85
N PHE A 109 -10.47 -17.42 8.91
CA PHE A 109 -9.46 -18.24 8.26
C PHE A 109 -8.43 -17.40 7.52
N HIS A 110 -8.86 -16.45 6.68
CA HIS A 110 -7.96 -15.56 5.96
C HIS A 110 -7.12 -14.70 6.92
N ALA A 111 -7.72 -14.17 8.00
CA ALA A 111 -6.99 -13.43 9.03
C ALA A 111 -5.93 -14.30 9.74
N ILE A 112 -6.20 -15.60 9.96
CA ILE A 112 -5.19 -16.54 10.47
C ILE A 112 -4.06 -16.73 9.45
N LEU A 113 -4.36 -16.88 8.16
CA LEU A 113 -3.33 -17.06 7.13
C LEU A 113 -2.36 -15.87 7.10
N LEU A 114 -2.90 -14.64 7.12
CA LEU A 114 -2.12 -13.40 7.18
C LEU A 114 -1.24 -13.34 8.43
N GLU A 115 -1.80 -13.63 9.60
CA GLU A 115 -1.05 -13.64 10.87
C GLU A 115 -0.03 -14.75 10.94
N ARG A 116 -0.29 -15.91 10.32
CA ARG A 116 0.59 -17.08 10.39
C ARG A 116 1.92 -16.83 9.67
N LYS A 117 1.95 -15.93 8.68
CA LYS A 117 3.17 -15.46 8.01
C LYS A 117 4.24 -14.97 8.99
N LYS A 118 3.86 -14.42 10.15
CA LYS A 118 4.81 -13.89 11.15
C LYS A 118 5.69 -14.98 11.79
N PHE A 119 5.25 -16.23 11.76
CA PHE A 119 5.99 -17.36 12.31
C PHE A 119 7.02 -17.94 11.34
N GLN A 120 7.18 -17.35 10.15
CA GLN A 120 8.17 -17.76 9.14
C GLN A 120 8.13 -19.28 8.92
N GLN A 121 9.26 -19.97 9.09
CA GLN A 121 9.40 -21.41 8.89
C GLN A 121 8.55 -22.28 9.85
N LEU A 122 8.16 -21.76 11.02
CA LEU A 122 7.21 -22.44 11.93
C LEU A 122 5.76 -22.31 11.46
N GLY A 123 5.46 -21.27 10.70
CA GLY A 123 4.14 -21.02 10.13
C GLY A 123 3.93 -21.79 8.83
N TRP A 124 4.94 -21.78 7.96
CA TRP A 124 4.91 -22.30 6.59
C TRP A 124 6.27 -22.87 6.18
N ASN A 125 6.28 -23.99 5.46
CA ASN A 125 7.50 -24.51 4.83
C ASN A 125 8.05 -23.53 3.77
N VAL A 126 7.15 -22.90 3.01
CA VAL A 126 7.46 -21.84 2.04
C VAL A 126 6.48 -20.70 2.28
N ILE A 127 6.99 -19.49 2.52
CA ILE A 127 6.16 -18.33 2.86
C ILE A 127 5.39 -17.87 1.63
N TYR A 128 4.07 -18.03 1.65
CA TYR A 128 3.17 -17.43 0.68
C TYR A 128 2.72 -16.04 1.16
N SER A 129 2.64 -15.08 0.25
CA SER A 129 2.21 -13.71 0.55
C SER A 129 0.76 -13.51 0.15
N PHE A 130 -0.16 -14.07 0.94
CA PHE A 130 -1.60 -13.86 0.80
C PHE A 130 -1.91 -12.36 0.75
N ASN A 131 -2.75 -11.97 -0.19
CA ASN A 131 -3.19 -10.60 -0.42
C ASN A 131 -4.72 -10.52 -0.51
N ASP A 132 -5.25 -9.34 -0.77
CA ASP A 132 -6.69 -9.10 -0.80
C ASP A 132 -7.38 -9.77 -1.98
N SER A 133 -6.69 -9.96 -3.11
CA SER A 133 -7.20 -10.69 -4.27
C SER A 133 -7.30 -12.20 -4.05
N ASP A 134 -6.59 -12.76 -3.05
CA ASP A 134 -6.81 -14.15 -2.63
C ASP A 134 -8.08 -14.31 -1.76
N PHE A 135 -8.63 -13.21 -1.27
CA PHE A 135 -9.84 -13.19 -0.43
C PHE A 135 -11.11 -12.87 -1.21
N GLU A 136 -11.03 -11.96 -2.19
CA GLU A 136 -12.12 -11.60 -3.11
C GLU A 136 -12.55 -12.76 -4.02
#